data_AF-A0A328LD99-F1
#
_entry.id   AF-A0A328LD99-F1
#
_cell.length_a   1.000
_cell.length_b   1.000
_cell.length_c   1.000
_cell.angle_alpha   90.00
_cell.angle_beta   90.00
_cell.angle_gamma   90.00
#
_symmetry.space_group_name_H-M   'P 1'
#
loop_
_entity.id
_entity.type
_entity.pdbx_description
1 polymer ?
#
loop_
_entity_poly.entity_id
_entity_poly.type
_entity_poly.pdbx_seq_one_letter_code
_entity_poly.pdbx_strand_id
1 'polypeptide(L)' 'MLQIRTLIADALRIDEEVNSFLKYCNNQGKIVKEIKPSGIINREYDQGQPLVTVMVVYEGIN' A
#
# COMPACT_ATOMS: atom_id res chain seq x y z
N MET A 1 -14.13 11.81 4.53
CA MET A 1 -13.66 12.10 3.15
C MET A 1 -12.98 10.88 2.56
N LEU A 2 -13.30 10.46 1.33
CA LEU A 2 -12.65 9.33 0.66
C LEU A 2 -11.22 9.71 0.25
N GLN A 3 -10.25 8.87 0.56
CA GLN A 3 -8.83 9.08 0.29
C GLN A 3 -8.24 7.83 -0.36
N ILE A 4 -7.19 8.03 -1.16
CA ILE A 4 -6.46 6.97 -1.84
C ILE A 4 -4.98 7.09 -1.45
N ARG A 5 -4.35 5.96 -1.10
CA ARG A 5 -2.91 5.86 -0.87
C ARG A 5 -2.34 4.75 -1.76
N THR A 6 -1.27 5.06 -2.47
CA THR A 6 -0.44 4.04 -3.13
C THR A 6 0.74 3.71 -2.22
N LEU A 7 0.91 2.43 -1.92
CA LEU A 7 2.04 1.86 -1.21
C LEU A 7 2.96 1.20 -2.24
N ILE A 8 4.27 1.35 -2.07
CA ILE A 8 5.29 0.82 -2.99
C ILE A 8 6.37 0.19 -2.14
N ALA A 9 6.66 -1.08 -2.38
CA ALA A 9 7.71 -1.81 -1.68
C ALA A 9 8.28 -2.91 -2.57
N ASP A 10 9.41 -3.49 -2.17
CA ASP A 10 9.91 -4.71 -2.80
C ASP A 10 8.84 -5.81 -2.72
N ALA A 11 8.77 -6.68 -3.73
CA ALA A 11 7.74 -7.72 -3.83
C ALA A 11 7.64 -8.60 -2.57
N LEU A 12 8.77 -8.88 -1.92
CA LEU A 12 8.83 -9.70 -0.70
C LEU A 12 8.41 -8.96 0.58
N ARG A 13 8.27 -7.63 0.52
CA ARG A 13 8.02 -6.75 1.67
C ARG A 13 6.70 -6.00 1.58
N ILE A 14 5.95 -6.15 0.48
CA ILE A 14 4.70 -5.42 0.27
C ILE A 14 3.66 -5.72 1.35
N ASP A 15 3.62 -6.95 1.86
CA ASP A 15 2.71 -7.33 2.94
C ASP A 15 3.02 -6.59 4.25
N GLU A 16 4.31 -6.36 4.56
CA GLU A 16 4.73 -5.60 5.75
C GLU A 16 4.24 -4.15 5.66
N GLU A 17 4.36 -3.54 4.49
CA GLU A 17 3.94 -2.15 4.28
C GLU A 17 2.43 -1.97 4.26
N VAL A 18 1.70 -2.88 3.61
CA VAL A 18 0.23 -2.90 3.67
C VAL A 18 -0.21 -3.04 5.12
N ASN A 19 0.31 -4.02 5.86
CA ASN A 19 -0.06 -4.23 7.26
C ASN A 19 0.25 -3.02 8.16
N SER A 20 1.40 -2.37 7.95
CA SER A 20 1.77 -1.16 8.68
C SER A 20 0.81 -0.01 8.39
N PHE A 21 0.39 0.16 7.13
CA PHE A 21 -0.59 1.17 6.75
C PHE A 21 -2.00 0.87 7.31
N LEU A 22 -2.41 -0.39 7.35
CA LEU A 22 -3.69 -0.79 7.95
C LEU A 22 -3.72 -0.50 9.45
N LYS A 23 -2.63 -0.78 10.18
CA LYS A 23 -2.47 -0.40 11.60
C LYS A 23 -2.59 1.11 11.79
N TYR A 24 -1.93 1.89 10.93
CA TYR A 24 -2.05 3.35 10.95
C TYR A 24 -3.51 3.79 10.75
N CYS A 25 -4.22 3.22 9.77
CA CYS A 25 -5.63 3.55 9.54
C CYS A 25 -6.48 3.28 10.77
N ASN A 26 -6.34 2.09 11.36
CA ASN A 26 -7.06 1.70 12.56
C ASN A 26 -6.79 2.65 13.74
N ASN A 27 -5.52 3.02 13.97
CA ASN A 27 -5.13 3.93 15.05
C ASN A 27 -5.65 5.36 14.87
N GLN A 28 -6.05 5.74 13.66
CA GLN A 28 -6.58 7.07 13.34
C GLN A 28 -8.10 7.06 13.13
N GLY A 29 -8.78 5.94 13.43
CA GLY A 29 -10.22 5.78 13.17
C GLY A 29 -10.59 5.82 11.69
N LYS A 30 -9.63 5.61 10.78
CA LYS A 30 -9.85 5.58 9.33
C LYS A 30 -10.44 4.24 8.93
N ILE A 31 -11.43 4.25 8.04
CA ILE A 31 -12.11 3.04 7.57
C ILE A 31 -11.55 2.65 6.21
N VAL A 32 -10.83 1.52 6.15
CA VAL A 32 -10.36 0.97 4.87
C VAL A 32 -11.52 0.33 4.12
N LYS A 33 -11.69 0.70 2.84
CA LYS A 33 -12.77 0.22 1.98
C LYS A 33 -12.30 -0.79 0.95
N GLU A 34 -11.09 -0.61 0.41
CA GLU A 34 -10.56 -1.42 -0.66
C GLU A 34 -9.03 -1.50 -0.57
N ILE A 35 -8.46 -2.66 -0.88
CA ILE A 35 -7.04 -2.90 -1.07
C ILE A 35 -6.89 -3.65 -2.38
N LYS A 36 -6.09 -3.14 -3.31
CA LYS A 36 -5.85 -3.83 -4.59
C LYS A 36 -4.41 -3.68 -5.07
N PRO A 37 -3.84 -4.71 -5.73
CA PRO A 37 -2.61 -4.54 -6.48
C PRO A 37 -2.85 -3.51 -7.59
N SER A 38 -1.93 -2.56 -7.74
CA SER A 38 -2.03 -1.49 -8.73
C SER A 38 -0.94 -1.53 -9.81
N GLY A 39 0.10 -2.35 -9.62
CA GLY A 39 1.17 -2.46 -10.60
C GLY A 39 2.42 -3.18 -10.08
N ILE A 40 3.33 -3.46 -11.01
CA ILE A 40 4.66 -4.00 -10.76
C ILE A 40 5.65 -3.13 -11.54
N ILE A 41 6.70 -2.66 -10.88
CA ILE A 41 7.80 -1.92 -11.49
C ILE A 41 8.99 -2.85 -11.52
N ASN A 42 9.28 -3.38 -12.71
CA ASN A 42 10.48 -4.16 -12.95
C ASN A 42 11.69 -3.22 -12.87
N ARG A 43 12.64 -3.58 -12.01
CA ARG A 43 13.95 -2.95 -11.99
C ARG A 43 14.87 -3.70 -12.96
N GLU A 44 15.90 -3.03 -13.47
CA GLU A 44 16.90 -3.69 -14.31
C GLU A 44 17.56 -4.85 -13.54
N TYR A 45 18.08 -5.87 -14.27
CA TYR A 45 18.51 -7.15 -13.70
C TYR A 45 19.52 -7.03 -12.53
N ASP A 46 20.26 -5.93 -12.44
CA ASP A 46 21.25 -5.67 -11.38
C ASP A 46 20.71 -4.82 -10.21
N GLN A 47 19.44 -4.39 -10.24
CA GLN A 47 18.84 -3.45 -9.27
C GLN A 47 17.94 -4.12 -8.22
N GLY A 48 17.98 -5.46 -8.11
CA GLY A 48 17.29 -6.21 -7.06
C GLY A 48 15.84 -6.62 -7.40
N GLN A 49 15.04 -6.90 -6.37
CA GLN A 49 13.68 -7.39 -6.53
C GLN A 49 12.78 -6.35 -7.21
N PRO A 50 11.76 -6.78 -8.00
CA PRO A 50 10.73 -5.89 -8.52
C PRO A 50 10.02 -5.15 -7.39
N LEU A 51 9.60 -3.92 -7.66
CA LEU A 51 8.69 -3.21 -6.77
C LEU A 51 7.25 -3.59 -7.10
N VAL A 52 6.44 -3.77 -6.07
CA VAL A 52 4.99 -3.95 -6.18
C VAL A 52 4.31 -2.72 -5.65
N THR A 53 3.27 -2.27 -6.35
CA THR A 53 2.43 -1.18 -5.89
C THR A 53 1.07 -1.70 -5.49
N VAL A 54 0.57 -1.24 -4.34
CA VAL A 54 -0.76 -1.55 -3.81
C VAL A 54 -1.50 -0.25 -3.57
N MET A 55 -2.74 -0.17 -4.05
CA MET A 55 -3.64 0.93 -3.79
C MET A 55 -4.55 0.58 -2.62
N VAL A 56 -4.66 1.49 -1.66
CA VAL A 56 -5.57 1.41 -0.51
C VAL A 56 -6.53 2.59 -0.57
N VAL A 57 -7.83 2.29 -0.61
CA VAL A 57 -8.90 3.28 -0.53
C VAL A 57 -9.44 3.27 0.90
N TYR A 58 -9.52 4.44 1.52
CA TYR A 58 -9.96 4.58 2.91
C TYR A 58 -10.70 5.89 3.16
N GLU A 59 -11.54 5.92 4.18
CA GLU A 59 -12.24 7.12 4.62
C GLU A 59 -11.53 7.72 5.84
N GLY A 60 -11.17 9.00 5.75
CA GLY A 60 -10.74 9.79 6.89
C GLY A 60 -11.93 10.36 7.66
N ILE A 61 -11.81 10.39 8.99
CA ILE A 61 -12.65 11.21 9.86
C ILE A 61 -12.21 12.67 9.63
N ASN A 62 -13.17 13.54 9.32
CA ASN A 62 -12.93 14.97 9.09
C ASN A 62 -12.65 15.70 10.40
#